data_AF-A0A371BGG6-F1
#
_entry.id   AF-A0A371BGG6-F1
#
_cell.length_a   1.000
_cell.length_b   1.000
_cell.length_c   1.000
_cell.angle_alpha   90.00
_cell.angle_beta   90.00
_cell.angle_gamma   90.00
#
_symmetry.space_group_name_H-M   'P 1'
#
loop_
_entity.id
_entity.type
_entity.pdbx_description
1 polymer ?
#
loop_
_entity_poly.entity_id
_entity_poly.type
_entity_poly.pdbx_seq_one_letter_code
_entity_poly.pdbx_strand_id
1 'polypeptide(L)'
;MNFVRILLVVGWAFVLWATLRAANMGLDLAGDFFFGDMSHPWRGQFNIDFIAHLLLAALWLWWTEKNRLAAPFVGLFTILGGGLFSFAYLLVRSFKSDGSVGHLLLGRHYRSGDAA
;
A
#
# COMPACT_ATOMS: atom_id res chain seq x y z
N MET A 1 11.88 12.40 -14.44
CA MET A 1 11.30 11.38 -13.53
C MET A 1 10.37 12.11 -12.57
N ASN A 2 9.07 11.88 -12.64
CA ASN A 2 8.09 12.68 -11.91
C ASN A 2 8.29 12.48 -10.40
N PHE A 3 8.18 13.55 -9.59
CA PHE A 3 8.39 13.52 -8.13
C PHE A 3 7.66 12.35 -7.44
N VAL A 4 6.43 12.06 -7.88
CA VAL A 4 5.64 10.92 -7.38
C VAL A 4 6.35 9.57 -7.57
N ARG A 5 6.98 9.33 -8.73
CA ARG A 5 7.70 8.07 -8.97
C ARG A 5 8.93 7.94 -8.07
N ILE A 6 9.63 9.06 -7.80
CA ILE A 6 10.76 9.07 -6.85
C ILE A 6 10.27 8.68 -5.46
N LEU A 7 9.19 9.31 -4.99
CA LEU A 7 8.59 8.99 -3.69
C LEU A 7 8.18 7.52 -3.61
N LEU A 8 7.52 7.00 -4.65
CA LEU A 8 7.09 5.60 -4.68
C LEU A 8 8.28 4.62 -4.65
N VAL A 9 9.35 4.90 -5.40
CA VAL A 9 10.56 4.07 -5.41
C VAL A 9 11.26 4.11 -4.05
N VAL A 10 11.45 5.29 -3.47
CA VAL A 10 12.12 5.46 -2.18
C VAL A 10 11.31 4.80 -1.06
N GLY A 11 10.00 5.03 -1.04
CA GLY A 11 9.10 4.41 -0.07
C GLY A 11 9.09 2.89 -0.18
N TRP A 12 9.01 2.35 -1.41
CA TRP A 12 9.09 0.92 -1.64
C TRP A 12 10.42 0.32 -1.17
N ALA A 13 11.54 0.95 -1.53
CA ALA A 13 12.86 0.48 -1.15
C ALA A 13 13.07 0.50 0.37
N PHE A 14 12.54 1.52 1.05
CA PHE A 14 12.61 1.62 2.51
C PHE A 14 11.82 0.51 3.20
N VAL A 15 10.57 0.25 2.76
CA VAL A 15 9.76 -0.85 3.31
C VAL A 15 10.41 -2.20 3.01
N LEU A 16 10.88 -2.42 1.77
CA LEU A 16 11.57 -3.66 1.39
C LEU A 16 12.81 -3.90 2.25
N TRP A 17 13.64 -2.87 2.46
CA TRP A 17 14.81 -2.96 3.32
C TRP A 17 14.43 -3.36 4.75
N ALA A 18 13.42 -2.71 5.33
CA ALA A 18 12.94 -3.04 6.68
C ALA A 18 12.41 -4.48 6.76
N THR A 19 11.63 -4.93 5.76
CA THR A 19 11.12 -6.30 5.68
C THR A 19 12.25 -7.33 5.59
N LEU A 20 13.23 -7.10 4.72
CA LEU A 20 14.38 -8.01 4.58
C LEU A 20 15.24 -8.02 5.85
N ARG A 21 15.41 -6.87 6.50
CA ARG A 21 16.14 -6.79 7.77
C ARG A 21 15.45 -7.58 8.88
N ALA A 22 14.13 -7.48 8.99
CA ALA A 22 13.32 -8.25 9.93
C ALA A 22 13.40 -9.75 9.63
N ALA A 23 13.25 -10.16 8.37
CA ALA A 23 13.37 -11.55 7.97
C ALA A 23 14.74 -12.15 8.31
N ASN A 24 15.81 -11.37 8.14
CA ASN A 24 17.17 -11.78 8.52
C ASN A 24 17.40 -11.86 10.04
N MET A 25 16.53 -11.25 10.87
CA MET A 25 16.58 -11.37 12.34
C MET A 25 15.80 -12.58 12.87
N GLY A 26 15.07 -13.29 12.01
CA GLY A 26 14.20 -14.40 12.39
C GLY A 26 12.71 -14.02 12.31
N LEU A 27 11.89 -15.00 11.90
CA LEU A 27 10.42 -14.87 11.79
C LEU A 27 9.67 -15.82 12.73
N ASP A 28 10.41 -16.65 13.47
CA ASP A 28 9.94 -17.72 14.35
C ASP A 28 9.03 -17.21 15.48
N LEU A 29 9.23 -15.98 15.95
CA LEU A 29 8.43 -15.34 16.99
C LEU A 29 7.57 -14.16 16.48
N ALA A 30 7.47 -13.98 15.16
CA ALA A 30 6.77 -12.82 14.59
C ALA A 30 5.29 -12.76 15.02
N GLY A 31 4.62 -13.92 15.08
CA GLY A 31 3.23 -14.02 15.55
C GLY A 31 3.09 -13.66 17.03
N ASP A 32 3.94 -14.23 17.88
CA ASP A 32 3.91 -13.98 19.33
C ASP A 32 4.13 -12.50 19.67
N PHE A 33 5.07 -11.84 19.00
CA PHE A 33 5.29 -10.41 19.16
C PHE A 33 4.11 -9.58 18.64
N PHE A 34 3.53 -9.93 17.51
CA PHE A 34 2.37 -9.22 16.97
C PHE A 34 1.17 -9.28 17.93
N PHE A 35 0.81 -10.46 18.41
CA PHE A 35 -0.29 -10.61 19.38
C PHE A 35 0.07 -10.03 20.76
N GLY A 36 1.33 -10.11 21.17
CA GLY A 36 1.83 -9.44 22.36
C GLY A 36 1.67 -7.92 22.28
N ASP A 37 1.99 -7.32 21.13
CA ASP A 37 1.81 -5.88 20.87
C ASP A 37 0.33 -5.46 20.92
N MET A 38 -0.58 -6.31 20.42
CA MET A 38 -2.02 -6.09 20.51
C MET A 38 -2.54 -6.03 21.95
N SER A 39 -1.88 -6.72 22.90
CA SER A 39 -2.25 -6.68 24.31
C SER A 39 -1.76 -5.45 25.07
N HIS A 40 -0.75 -4.73 24.53
CA HIS A 40 -0.20 -3.54 25.16
C HIS A 40 -1.00 -2.29 24.76
N PRO A 41 -1.48 -1.43 25.68
CA PRO A 41 -2.47 -0.39 25.38
C PRO A 41 -2.12 0.51 24.19
N TRP A 42 -0.92 1.10 24.18
CA TRP A 42 -0.50 2.00 23.10
C TRP A 42 -0.18 1.29 21.78
N ARG A 43 0.50 0.13 21.85
CA ARG A 43 0.90 -0.64 20.66
C ARG A 43 -0.32 -1.30 20.01
N GLY A 44 -1.27 -1.78 20.80
CA GLY A 44 -2.55 -2.29 20.32
C GLY A 44 -3.38 -1.21 19.66
N GLN A 45 -3.48 -0.01 20.27
CA GLN A 45 -4.16 1.12 19.63
C GLN A 45 -3.51 1.47 18.28
N PHE A 46 -2.18 1.56 18.22
CA PHE A 46 -1.46 1.84 16.98
C PHE A 46 -1.71 0.76 15.91
N ASN A 47 -1.64 -0.54 16.28
CA ASN A 47 -1.89 -1.63 15.32
C ASN A 47 -3.34 -1.61 14.81
N ILE A 48 -4.32 -1.30 15.66
CA ILE A 48 -5.72 -1.17 15.24
C ILE A 48 -5.90 0.02 14.29
N ASP A 49 -5.30 1.17 14.59
CA ASP A 49 -5.32 2.35 13.71
C ASP A 49 -4.66 2.05 12.36
N PHE A 50 -3.53 1.33 12.36
CA PHE A 50 -2.85 0.91 11.15
C PHE A 50 -3.70 -0.06 10.32
N ILE A 51 -4.33 -1.07 10.94
CA ILE A 51 -5.25 -1.98 10.25
C ILE A 51 -6.43 -1.20 9.64
N ALA A 52 -7.00 -0.23 10.35
CA ALA A 52 -8.05 0.63 9.83
C ALA A 52 -7.58 1.42 8.59
N HIS A 53 -6.35 1.96 8.61
CA HIS A 53 -5.74 2.61 7.46
C HIS A 53 -5.53 1.65 6.28
N LEU A 54 -5.11 0.41 6.53
CA LEU A 54 -4.97 -0.62 5.49
C LEU A 54 -6.31 -0.95 4.84
N LEU A 55 -7.39 -1.04 5.63
CA LEU A 55 -8.75 -1.26 5.11
C LEU A 55 -9.21 -0.09 4.24
N LEU A 56 -8.96 1.16 4.66
CA LEU A 56 -9.27 2.35 3.86
C LEU A 56 -8.47 2.36 2.55
N ALA A 57 -7.17 2.05 2.61
CA ALA A 57 -6.31 1.98 1.43
C ALA A 57 -6.73 0.87 0.47
N ALA A 58 -7.12 -0.30 0.99
CA ALA A 58 -7.61 -1.42 0.21
C ALA A 58 -8.93 -1.09 -0.49
N LEU A 59 -9.86 -0.44 0.22
CA LEU A 59 -11.12 0.03 -0.35
C LEU A 59 -10.87 1.05 -1.46
N TRP A 60 -9.95 1.99 -1.25
CA TRP A 60 -9.56 2.97 -2.25
C TRP A 60 -8.94 2.31 -3.49
N LEU A 61 -7.97 1.41 -3.33
CA LEU A 61 -7.35 0.73 -4.46
C LEU A 61 -8.33 -0.19 -5.20
N TRP A 62 -9.21 -0.89 -4.47
CA TRP A 62 -10.31 -1.66 -5.05
C TRP A 62 -11.25 -0.77 -5.89
N TRP A 63 -11.63 0.39 -5.36
CA TRP A 63 -12.52 1.35 -6.03
C TRP A 63 -11.87 1.95 -7.29
N THR A 64 -10.57 2.26 -7.25
CA THR A 64 -9.86 2.87 -8.38
C THR A 64 -9.42 1.89 -9.47
N GLU A 65 -9.30 0.60 -9.17
CA GLU A 65 -8.81 -0.41 -10.09
C GLU A 65 -9.69 -0.51 -11.35
N LYS A 66 -9.07 -0.42 -12.53
CA LYS A 66 -9.76 -0.46 -13.82
C LYS A 66 -10.27 -1.86 -14.13
N ASN A 67 -9.50 -2.89 -13.79
CA ASN A 67 -9.88 -4.28 -14.01
C ASN A 67 -10.75 -4.81 -12.85
N ARG A 68 -12.05 -4.98 -13.10
CA ARG A 68 -13.01 -5.47 -12.10
C ARG A 68 -12.68 -6.86 -11.55
N LEU A 69 -12.03 -7.72 -12.35
CA LEU A 69 -11.62 -9.05 -11.90
C LEU A 69 -10.37 -8.99 -11.01
N ALA A 70 -9.48 -8.02 -11.25
CA ALA A 70 -8.28 -7.83 -10.44
C ALA A 70 -8.55 -7.07 -9.13
N ALA A 71 -9.58 -6.21 -9.10
CA ALA A 71 -9.85 -5.32 -7.97
C ALA A 71 -9.90 -6.04 -6.61
N PRO A 72 -10.60 -7.18 -6.42
CA PRO A 72 -10.62 -7.87 -5.14
C PRO A 72 -9.23 -8.32 -4.68
N PHE A 73 -8.39 -8.79 -5.61
CA PHE A 73 -7.02 -9.19 -5.32
C PHE A 73 -6.13 -8.00 -4.97
N VAL A 74 -6.29 -6.86 -5.66
CA VAL A 74 -5.58 -5.63 -5.31
C VAL A 74 -5.94 -5.18 -3.88
N GLY A 75 -7.23 -5.22 -3.52
CA GLY A 75 -7.67 -4.93 -2.16
C GLY A 75 -7.07 -5.91 -1.13
N LEU A 76 -7.16 -7.22 -1.39
CA LEU A 76 -6.61 -8.26 -0.51
C LEU A 76 -5.11 -8.09 -0.28
N PHE A 77 -4.33 -7.90 -1.35
CA PHE A 77 -2.88 -7.72 -1.25
C PHE A 77 -2.49 -6.38 -0.63
N THR A 78 -3.36 -5.37 -0.68
CA THR A 78 -3.14 -4.12 0.06
C THR A 78 -3.23 -4.34 1.56
N ILE A 79 -4.17 -5.17 2.03
CA ILE A 79 -4.29 -5.50 3.46
C ILE A 79 -3.12 -6.38 3.90
N LEU A 80 -2.82 -7.45 3.15
CA LEU A 80 -1.80 -8.43 3.55
C LEU A 80 -0.37 -7.93 3.33
N GLY A 81 -0.12 -7.23 2.21
CA GLY A 81 1.20 -6.74 1.82
C GLY A 81 1.51 -5.32 2.28
N GLY A 82 0.50 -4.59 2.78
CA GLY A 82 0.63 -3.21 3.23
C GLY A 82 1.40 -2.33 2.25
N GLY A 83 2.31 -1.51 2.77
CA GLY A 83 3.14 -0.62 1.98
C GLY A 83 4.00 -1.33 0.92
N LEU A 84 4.47 -2.55 1.18
CA LEU A 84 5.33 -3.27 0.23
C LEU A 84 4.59 -3.55 -1.09
N PHE A 85 3.32 -3.94 -1.00
CA PHE A 85 2.45 -4.10 -2.15
C PHE A 85 2.01 -2.75 -2.72
N SER A 86 1.47 -1.85 -1.88
CA SER A 86 0.86 -0.61 -2.33
C SER A 86 1.85 0.29 -3.10
N PHE A 87 3.08 0.44 -2.61
CA PHE A 87 4.10 1.25 -3.29
C PHE A 87 4.48 0.64 -4.66
N ALA A 88 4.72 -0.67 -4.72
CA ALA A 88 5.06 -1.36 -5.97
C ALA A 88 3.92 -1.26 -6.99
N TYR A 89 2.70 -1.52 -6.55
CA TYR A 89 1.50 -1.49 -7.39
C TYR A 89 1.28 -0.08 -7.96
N LEU A 90 1.35 0.97 -7.13
CA LEU A 90 1.21 2.35 -7.57
C LEU A 90 2.36 2.78 -8.48
N LEU A 91 3.59 2.32 -8.24
CA LEU A 91 4.73 2.60 -9.10
C LEU A 91 4.49 2.04 -10.50
N VAL A 92 4.11 0.77 -10.62
CA VAL A 92 3.77 0.14 -11.91
C VAL A 92 2.63 0.88 -12.60
N ARG A 93 1.57 1.22 -11.85
CA ARG A 93 0.42 1.94 -12.38
C ARG A 93 0.78 3.35 -12.85
N SER A 94 1.75 4.02 -12.22
CA SER A 94 2.19 5.36 -12.61
C SER A 94 2.76 5.43 -14.03
N PHE A 95 3.27 4.32 -14.57
CA PHE A 95 3.74 4.23 -15.95
C PHE A 95 2.60 4.16 -16.97
N LYS A 96 1.43 3.66 -16.56
CA LYS A 96 0.20 3.63 -17.39
C LYS A 96 -0.62 4.92 -17.28
N SER A 97 -0.20 5.85 -16.44
CA SER A 97 -0.89 7.11 -16.17
C SER A 97 -0.19 8.32 -16.79
N ASP A 98 0.80 8.11 -17.65
CA ASP A 98 1.61 9.15 -18.31
C ASP A 98 2.12 10.25 -17.37
N GLY A 99 2.30 9.91 -16.09
CA GLY A 99 2.76 10.84 -15.07
C GLY A 99 1.70 11.76 -14.45
N SER A 100 0.42 11.66 -14.85
CA SER A 100 -0.70 12.38 -14.25
C SER A 100 -1.03 11.79 -12.87
N VAL A 101 -0.90 12.63 -11.83
CA VAL A 101 -1.25 12.25 -10.45
C VAL A 101 -2.75 12.02 -10.32
N GLY A 102 -3.58 12.84 -10.96
CA GLY A 102 -5.03 12.65 -10.98
C GLY A 102 -5.41 11.30 -11.60
N HIS A 103 -4.78 10.92 -12.72
CA HIS A 103 -5.04 9.62 -13.34
C HIS A 103 -4.56 8.45 -12.48
N LEU A 104 -3.42 8.60 -11.81
CA LEU A 104 -2.91 7.61 -10.88
C LEU A 104 -3.87 7.42 -9.70
N LEU A 105 -4.34 8.50 -9.08
CA LEU A 105 -5.16 8.45 -7.86
C LEU A 105 -6.63 8.10 -8.12
N LEU A 106 -7.21 8.52 -9.25
CA LEU A 106 -8.62 8.27 -9.59
C LEU A 106 -8.81 7.00 -10.42
N GLY A 107 -7.78 6.57 -11.16
CA GLY A 107 -7.82 5.32 -11.91
C GLY A 107 -8.93 5.27 -12.95
N ARG A 108 -9.88 4.35 -12.76
CA ARG A 108 -11.06 4.21 -13.63
C ARG A 108 -12.03 5.38 -13.57
N HIS A 109 -11.93 6.23 -12.55
CA HIS A 109 -12.79 7.39 -12.34
C HIS A 109 -12.20 8.69 -12.89
N TYR A 110 -10.98 8.66 -13.43
CA TYR A 110 -10.34 9.83 -14.02
C TYR A 110 -11.01 10.25 -15.33
N ARG A 111 -11.38 11.53 -15.47
CA ARG A 111 -11.79 12.12 -16.74
C ARG A 111 -10.73 13.13 -17.19
N SER A 112 -10.44 13.18 -18.49
CA SER A 112 -9.40 14.06 -19.04
C SER A 112 -9.65 15.56 -18.79
N GLY A 113 -10.88 15.96 -18.46
CA GLY A 113 -11.25 17.34 -18.10
C GLY A 113 -11.08 17.70 -16.62
N ASP A 114 -10.75 16.74 -15.74
CA ASP A 114 -10.59 16.97 -14.29
C ASP A 114 -9.22 17.60 -13.93
N ALA A 115 -8.37 17.86 -14.93
CA ALA A 115 -7.02 18.42 -14.77
C ALA A 115 -6.94 19.94 -15.02
N ALA A 116 -8.10 20.62 -15.12
CA ALA A 116 -8.22 22.07 -15.23
C ALA A 116 -8.34 22.71 -13.84
#